data_AF-A0A841D934-F1
#
_entry.id   AF-A0A841D934-F1
#
_cell.length_a   1.000
_cell.length_b   1.000
_cell.length_c   1.000
_cell.angle_alpha   90.00
_cell.angle_beta   90.00
_cell.angle_gamma   90.00
#
_symmetry.space_group_name_H-M   'P 1'
#
loop_
_entity.id
_entity.type
_entity.pdbx_description
1 polymer ?
#
loop_
_entity_poly.entity_id
_entity_poly.type
_entity_poly.pdbx_seq_one_letter_code
_entity_poly.pdbx_strand_id
1 'polypeptide(L)'
;MTQTSPAAVRVPGSHRAGRSRAWLVFLLLGGLVAVAVPFAAGLSPVVDVLAWVLLPGAAAVAVVTGMRRRRTASRAWRLICAGLLITLVATIAGWGIGWTWLGSPLLLAAYQLSTLAAYGLSLIALVLLSLRATGSRGAALLDAGIITVGVAMPLWAFFIDPIIHRDPDIGPDLAFALALPVIDLFIVGLVVRMALDHGRAPWLRLLSASYVAMFFSDVVYLLNQASDQLYGAISTACWLAWSVLVGSAMLHPSVAFVRRRPSAAGGRVRGTMLLALALLSPLVSVLGQLLIHADLTPHPHNGIVVTALTVLLAVLLVLRLSTVARIAETQAADLSTALHQQEVLQRSLSHRACHDPLTGLGNRTLLGETLQGAIAEHTAHPDRPAPAL
;
A
#
# COMPACT_ATOMS: atom_id res chain seq x y z
N MET A 1 0.21 49.90 -40.61
CA MET A 1 -0.99 49.06 -40.80
C MET A 1 -0.51 47.76 -41.42
N THR A 2 -0.32 46.69 -40.66
CA THR A 2 -1.37 45.72 -40.33
C THR A 2 -0.94 44.87 -39.13
N GLN A 3 -1.73 44.88 -38.06
CA GLN A 3 -1.59 43.98 -36.92
C GLN A 3 -2.14 42.60 -37.29
N THR A 4 -1.32 41.56 -37.16
CA THR A 4 -1.77 40.17 -37.19
C THR A 4 -2.11 39.73 -35.76
N SER A 5 -3.41 39.64 -35.46
CA SER A 5 -3.92 39.05 -34.23
C SER A 5 -3.62 37.55 -34.17
N PRO A 6 -3.10 37.00 -33.07
CA PRO A 6 -2.93 35.56 -32.92
C PRO A 6 -4.30 34.89 -32.71
N ALA A 7 -4.54 33.83 -33.50
CA ALA A 7 -5.74 33.02 -33.45
C ALA A 7 -5.98 32.48 -32.03
N ALA A 8 -7.16 32.79 -31.49
CA ALA A 8 -7.64 32.20 -30.24
C ALA A 8 -7.72 30.68 -30.40
N VAL A 9 -6.79 29.97 -29.76
CA VAL A 9 -6.87 28.52 -29.56
C VAL A 9 -8.16 28.24 -28.79
N ARG A 10 -9.17 27.72 -29.49
CA ARG A 10 -10.36 27.16 -28.86
C ARG A 10 -9.92 25.97 -28.01
N VAL A 11 -9.84 26.19 -26.70
CA VAL A 11 -9.74 25.11 -25.71
C VAL A 11 -10.99 24.24 -25.90
N PRO A 12 -10.86 22.95 -26.29
CA PRO A 12 -12.00 22.07 -26.42
C PRO A 12 -12.72 22.01 -25.06
N GLY A 13 -14.03 22.20 -25.12
CA GLY A 13 -14.90 22.38 -23.97
C GLY A 13 -14.54 21.47 -22.80
N SER A 14 -14.34 22.11 -21.65
CA SER A 14 -14.50 21.48 -20.36
C SER A 14 -15.94 20.95 -20.27
N HIS A 15 -16.17 19.75 -20.79
CA HIS A 15 -17.25 18.93 -20.31
C HIS A 15 -17.08 18.89 -18.80
N ARG A 16 -17.93 19.64 -18.10
CA ARG A 16 -18.11 19.56 -16.66
C ARG A 16 -18.35 18.08 -16.38
N ALA A 17 -17.29 17.36 -16.03
CA ALA A 17 -17.38 16.00 -15.54
C ALA A 17 -18.20 16.10 -14.27
N GLY A 18 -19.53 15.95 -14.39
CA GLY A 18 -20.42 15.84 -13.26
C GLY A 18 -19.76 14.84 -12.33
N ARG A 19 -19.37 15.28 -11.13
CA ARG A 19 -18.74 14.44 -10.11
C ARG A 19 -19.70 13.28 -9.88
N SER A 20 -19.46 12.17 -10.58
CA SER A 20 -20.36 11.02 -10.52
C SER A 20 -20.38 10.55 -9.08
N ARG A 21 -21.49 10.82 -8.37
CA ARG A 21 -21.72 10.41 -6.98
C ARG A 21 -22.09 8.93 -6.90
N ALA A 22 -22.05 8.20 -8.02
CA ALA A 22 -22.38 6.78 -8.10
C ALA A 22 -21.58 5.93 -7.11
N TRP A 23 -20.29 6.24 -6.90
CA TRP A 23 -19.47 5.54 -5.91
C TRP A 23 -19.97 5.76 -4.47
N LEU A 24 -20.45 6.98 -4.15
CA LEU A 24 -20.93 7.33 -2.82
C LEU A 24 -22.29 6.67 -2.55
N VAL A 25 -23.18 6.70 -3.54
CA VAL A 25 -24.48 6.03 -3.47
C VAL A 25 -24.29 4.52 -3.31
N PHE A 26 -23.41 3.92 -4.11
CA PHE A 26 -23.08 2.49 -3.99
C PHE A 26 -22.47 2.16 -2.62
N LEU A 27 -21.55 2.99 -2.12
CA LEU A 27 -20.95 2.80 -0.80
C LEU A 27 -21.97 2.89 0.33
N LEU A 28 -22.85 3.90 0.33
CA LEU A 28 -23.82 4.11 1.41
C LEU A 28 -24.92 3.05 1.38
N LEU A 29 -25.51 2.77 0.22
CA LEU A 29 -26.54 1.74 0.10
C LEU A 29 -25.96 0.35 0.35
N GLY A 30 -24.82 0.03 -0.25
CA GLY A 30 -24.15 -1.24 -0.05
C GLY A 30 -23.67 -1.43 1.38
N GLY A 31 -23.16 -0.37 2.02
CA GLY A 31 -22.75 -0.40 3.43
C GLY A 31 -23.92 -0.61 4.38
N LEU A 32 -25.06 0.05 4.14
CA LEU A 32 -26.28 -0.18 4.92
C LEU A 32 -26.75 -1.64 4.80
N VAL A 33 -26.76 -2.19 3.58
CA VAL A 33 -27.12 -3.59 3.35
C VAL A 33 -26.12 -4.53 4.03
N ALA A 34 -24.81 -4.28 3.92
CA ALA A 34 -23.77 -5.09 4.55
C ALA A 34 -23.94 -5.18 6.07
N VAL A 35 -24.37 -4.10 6.72
CA VAL A 35 -24.64 -4.07 8.18
C VAL A 35 -25.99 -4.72 8.52
N ALA A 36 -27.01 -4.58 7.66
CA ALA A 36 -28.34 -5.13 7.92
C ALA A 36 -28.44 -6.65 7.72
N VAL A 37 -27.72 -7.20 6.74
CA VAL A 37 -27.79 -8.63 6.37
C VAL A 37 -27.56 -9.59 7.54
N PRO A 38 -26.54 -9.41 8.40
CA PRO A 38 -26.33 -10.28 9.55
C PRO A 38 -27.55 -10.45 10.47
N PHE A 39 -28.38 -9.41 10.61
CA PHE A 39 -29.58 -9.45 11.44
C PHE A 39 -30.79 -10.08 10.72
N ALA A 40 -30.73 -10.19 9.40
CA ALA A 40 -31.76 -10.80 8.55
C ALA A 40 -31.41 -12.24 8.12
N ALA A 41 -30.14 -12.63 8.18
CA ALA A 41 -29.64 -13.93 7.71
C ALA A 41 -30.31 -15.11 8.42
N GLY A 42 -30.70 -14.95 9.69
CA GLY A 42 -31.42 -15.98 10.45
C GLY A 42 -32.89 -16.19 10.05
N LEU A 43 -33.46 -15.34 9.18
CA LEU A 43 -34.87 -15.44 8.77
C LEU A 43 -35.11 -16.60 7.80
N SER A 44 -34.17 -16.86 6.88
CA SER A 44 -34.27 -17.95 5.89
C SER A 44 -32.92 -18.17 5.20
N PRO A 45 -32.52 -19.43 4.90
CA PRO A 45 -31.35 -19.73 4.09
C PRO A 45 -31.37 -19.04 2.71
N VAL A 46 -32.56 -18.80 2.16
CA VAL A 46 -32.71 -18.11 0.87
C VAL A 46 -32.30 -16.64 0.99
N VAL A 47 -32.67 -15.97 2.08
CA VAL A 47 -32.33 -14.56 2.32
C VAL A 47 -30.82 -14.41 2.49
N ASP A 48 -30.19 -15.33 3.21
CA ASP A 48 -28.75 -15.33 3.41
C ASP A 48 -28.00 -15.54 2.08
N VAL A 49 -28.33 -16.60 1.33
CA VAL A 49 -27.69 -16.85 0.03
C VAL A 49 -27.92 -15.68 -0.94
N LEU A 50 -29.12 -15.11 -0.99
CA LEU A 50 -29.39 -13.95 -1.85
C LEU A 50 -28.52 -12.75 -1.46
N ALA A 51 -28.29 -12.48 -0.19
CA ALA A 51 -27.42 -11.39 0.24
C ALA A 51 -25.97 -11.60 -0.21
N TRP A 52 -25.46 -12.82 -0.06
CA TRP A 52 -24.12 -13.24 -0.49
C TRP A 52 -23.93 -13.25 -2.01
N VAL A 53 -25.00 -13.28 -2.79
CA VAL A 53 -24.96 -13.22 -4.25
C VAL A 53 -25.15 -11.80 -4.77
N LEU A 54 -26.17 -11.10 -4.27
CA LEU A 54 -26.58 -9.80 -4.80
C LEU A 54 -25.55 -8.72 -4.51
N LEU A 55 -24.98 -8.66 -3.31
CA LEU A 55 -24.06 -7.59 -2.95
C LEU A 55 -22.68 -7.75 -3.61
N PRO A 56 -22.01 -8.92 -3.56
CA PRO A 56 -20.79 -9.14 -4.34
C PRO A 56 -21.03 -9.10 -5.85
N GLY A 57 -22.21 -9.54 -6.32
CA GLY A 57 -22.62 -9.39 -7.72
C GLY A 57 -22.72 -7.93 -8.15
N ALA A 58 -23.36 -7.09 -7.34
CA ALA A 58 -23.42 -5.65 -7.58
C ALA A 58 -22.04 -4.99 -7.55
N ALA A 59 -21.15 -5.44 -6.65
CA ALA A 59 -19.75 -5.01 -6.63
C ALA A 59 -19.00 -5.41 -7.92
N ALA A 60 -19.17 -6.64 -8.41
CA ALA A 60 -18.58 -7.08 -9.67
C ALA A 60 -19.07 -6.23 -10.85
N VAL A 61 -20.37 -5.93 -10.92
CA VAL A 61 -20.94 -5.02 -11.92
C VAL A 61 -20.36 -3.60 -11.78
N ALA A 62 -20.21 -3.08 -10.55
CA ALA A 62 -19.58 -1.80 -10.29
C ALA A 62 -18.12 -1.75 -10.79
N VAL A 63 -17.35 -2.82 -10.55
CA VAL A 63 -15.97 -2.94 -11.04
C VAL A 63 -15.92 -2.99 -12.57
N VAL A 64 -16.70 -3.87 -13.20
CA VAL A 64 -16.74 -4.02 -14.66
C VAL A 64 -17.19 -2.72 -15.34
N THR A 65 -18.24 -2.08 -14.84
CA THR A 65 -18.73 -0.81 -15.37
C THR A 65 -17.73 0.32 -15.18
N GLY A 66 -17.06 0.38 -14.01
CA GLY A 66 -15.97 1.31 -13.74
C GLY A 66 -14.80 1.14 -14.71
N MET A 67 -14.40 -0.10 -14.99
CA MET A 67 -13.32 -0.43 -15.93
C MET A 67 -13.69 -0.04 -17.37
N ARG A 68 -14.91 -0.35 -17.82
CA ARG A 68 -15.41 0.01 -19.16
C ARG A 68 -15.50 1.52 -19.35
N ARG A 69 -16.11 2.24 -18.39
CA ARG A 69 -16.30 3.70 -18.46
C ARG A 69 -14.99 4.47 -18.51
N ARG A 70 -13.98 4.03 -17.76
CA ARG A 70 -12.70 4.74 -17.63
C ARG A 70 -11.63 4.21 -18.59
N ARG A 71 -11.90 3.15 -19.35
CA ARG A 71 -10.92 2.36 -20.13
C ARG A 71 -9.69 1.95 -19.31
N THR A 72 -9.82 1.89 -17.99
CA THR A 72 -8.77 1.51 -17.05
C THR A 72 -8.76 -0.01 -16.91
N ALA A 73 -8.23 -0.70 -17.92
CA ALA A 73 -8.07 -2.16 -17.92
C ALA A 73 -6.63 -2.57 -17.56
N SER A 74 -6.08 -1.99 -16.49
CA SER A 74 -4.79 -2.45 -15.98
C SER A 74 -4.87 -3.95 -15.68
N ARG A 75 -3.76 -4.68 -15.88
CA ARG A 75 -3.70 -6.11 -15.57
C ARG A 75 -4.16 -6.39 -14.13
N ALA A 76 -3.79 -5.53 -13.18
CA ALA A 76 -4.22 -5.64 -11.80
C ALA A 76 -5.73 -5.55 -11.61
N TRP A 77 -6.41 -4.52 -12.15
CA TRP A 77 -7.87 -4.42 -12.02
C TRP A 77 -8.62 -5.57 -12.70
N ARG A 78 -8.06 -6.13 -13.79
CA ARG A 78 -8.59 -7.36 -14.39
C ARG A 78 -8.47 -8.57 -13.47
N LEU A 79 -7.37 -8.72 -12.76
CA LEU A 79 -7.18 -9.80 -11.79
C LEU A 79 -8.10 -9.64 -10.57
N ILE A 80 -8.27 -8.43 -10.04
CA ILE A 80 -9.25 -8.15 -8.96
C ILE A 80 -10.66 -8.51 -9.44
N CYS A 81 -11.04 -8.07 -10.64
CA CYS A 81 -12.34 -8.39 -11.21
C CYS A 81 -12.53 -9.90 -11.43
N ALA A 82 -11.49 -10.59 -11.90
CA ALA A 82 -11.53 -12.04 -12.07
C ALA A 82 -11.70 -12.76 -10.72
N GLY A 83 -10.98 -12.33 -9.68
CA GLY A 83 -11.13 -12.83 -8.32
C GLY A 83 -12.56 -12.67 -7.81
N LEU A 84 -13.15 -11.46 -7.90
CA LEU A 84 -14.55 -11.23 -7.51
C LEU A 84 -15.54 -12.13 -8.26
N LEU A 85 -15.35 -12.34 -9.57
CA LEU A 85 -16.22 -13.19 -10.37
C LEU A 85 -16.08 -14.66 -10.00
N ILE A 86 -14.86 -15.14 -9.75
CA ILE A 86 -14.62 -16.50 -9.27
C ILE A 86 -15.29 -16.72 -7.92
N THR A 87 -15.10 -15.79 -6.97
CA THR A 87 -15.77 -15.86 -5.66
C THR A 87 -17.29 -15.88 -5.83
N LEU A 88 -17.86 -15.00 -6.67
CA LEU A 88 -19.30 -14.97 -6.92
C LEU A 88 -19.83 -16.31 -7.45
N VAL A 89 -19.19 -16.88 -8.47
CA VAL A 89 -19.60 -18.18 -9.05
C VAL A 89 -19.44 -19.30 -8.03
N ALA A 90 -18.34 -19.31 -7.28
CA ALA A 90 -18.09 -20.29 -6.23
C ALA A 90 -19.12 -20.19 -5.09
N THR A 91 -19.51 -18.99 -4.69
CA THR A 91 -20.55 -18.75 -3.68
C THR A 91 -21.91 -19.24 -4.18
N ILE A 92 -22.29 -18.98 -5.43
CA ILE A 92 -23.57 -19.45 -5.98
C ILE A 92 -23.59 -20.98 -6.09
N ALA A 93 -22.61 -21.56 -6.78
CA ALA A 93 -22.64 -22.97 -7.17
C ALA A 93 -22.13 -23.89 -6.06
N GLY A 94 -21.05 -23.50 -5.39
CA GLY A 94 -20.39 -24.30 -4.37
C GLY A 94 -21.05 -24.18 -3.00
N TRP A 95 -21.08 -22.96 -2.45
CA TRP A 95 -21.64 -22.74 -1.11
C TRP A 95 -23.18 -22.73 -1.09
N GLY A 96 -23.84 -21.89 -1.89
CA GLY A 96 -25.30 -21.80 -1.91
C GLY A 96 -25.99 -23.07 -2.41
N ILE A 97 -25.87 -23.35 -3.71
CA ILE A 97 -26.46 -24.56 -4.35
C ILE A 97 -25.86 -25.83 -3.76
N GLY A 98 -24.54 -25.95 -3.76
CA GLY A 98 -23.85 -27.17 -3.38
C GLY A 98 -23.95 -27.53 -1.91
N TRP A 99 -23.63 -26.59 -1.01
CA TRP A 99 -23.59 -26.88 0.42
C TRP A 99 -24.94 -26.61 1.10
N THR A 100 -25.51 -25.41 0.98
CA THR A 100 -26.73 -25.02 1.72
C THR A 100 -27.95 -25.85 1.35
N TRP A 101 -28.14 -26.16 0.07
CA TRP A 101 -29.33 -26.90 -0.38
C TRP A 101 -29.07 -28.38 -0.72
N LEU A 102 -27.91 -28.72 -1.29
CA LEU A 102 -27.59 -30.10 -1.69
C LEU A 102 -26.73 -30.87 -0.65
N GLY A 103 -26.14 -30.18 0.34
CA GLY A 103 -25.29 -30.83 1.36
C GLY A 103 -24.05 -31.54 0.80
N SER A 104 -23.54 -31.12 -0.37
CA SER A 104 -22.46 -31.81 -1.09
C SER A 104 -21.07 -31.36 -0.60
N PRO A 105 -20.25 -32.27 -0.02
CA PRO A 105 -18.88 -31.94 0.41
C PRO A 105 -17.95 -31.61 -0.76
N LEU A 106 -18.18 -32.21 -1.93
CA LEU A 106 -17.38 -31.95 -3.14
C LEU A 106 -17.54 -30.51 -3.63
N LEU A 107 -18.77 -29.99 -3.62
CA LEU A 107 -19.06 -28.62 -4.04
C LEU A 107 -18.57 -27.60 -3.01
N LEU A 108 -18.59 -27.95 -1.72
CA LEU A 108 -17.96 -27.15 -0.67
C LEU A 108 -16.43 -27.06 -0.86
N ALA A 109 -15.76 -28.19 -1.14
CA ALA A 109 -14.33 -28.20 -1.43
C ALA A 109 -14.00 -27.35 -2.67
N ALA A 110 -14.83 -27.43 -3.74
CA ALA A 110 -14.68 -26.59 -4.92
C ALA A 110 -14.82 -25.09 -4.59
N TYR A 111 -15.73 -24.72 -3.67
CA TYR A 111 -15.85 -23.36 -3.16
C TYR A 111 -14.57 -22.90 -2.42
N GLN A 112 -14.04 -23.73 -1.53
CA GLN A 112 -12.82 -23.44 -0.78
C GLN A 112 -11.61 -23.22 -1.71
N LEU A 113 -11.37 -24.14 -2.66
CA LEU A 113 -10.28 -24.02 -3.64
C LEU A 113 -10.43 -22.77 -4.52
N SER A 114 -11.66 -22.49 -4.99
CA SER A 114 -11.94 -21.32 -5.82
C SER A 114 -11.72 -20.01 -5.04
N THR A 115 -12.08 -19.99 -3.75
CA THR A 115 -11.85 -18.85 -2.87
C THR A 115 -10.36 -18.61 -2.67
N LEU A 116 -9.57 -19.66 -2.43
CA LEU A 116 -8.12 -19.56 -2.30
C LEU A 116 -7.47 -19.04 -3.60
N ALA A 117 -7.94 -19.50 -4.76
CA ALA A 117 -7.51 -18.99 -6.05
C ALA A 117 -7.83 -17.49 -6.21
N ALA A 118 -9.03 -17.04 -5.79
CA ALA A 118 -9.41 -15.63 -5.84
C ALA A 118 -8.56 -14.73 -4.93
N TYR A 119 -8.16 -15.24 -3.75
CA TYR A 119 -7.20 -14.58 -2.86
C TYR A 119 -5.82 -14.46 -3.54
N GLY A 120 -5.33 -15.53 -4.17
CA GLY A 120 -4.10 -15.51 -4.95
C GLY A 120 -4.11 -14.48 -6.10
N LEU A 121 -5.22 -14.39 -6.85
CA LEU A 121 -5.38 -13.39 -7.89
C LEU A 121 -5.38 -11.96 -7.32
N SER A 122 -6.03 -11.74 -6.18
CA SER A 122 -6.02 -10.46 -5.47
C SER A 122 -4.61 -10.08 -5.02
N LEU A 123 -3.86 -11.02 -4.46
CA LEU A 123 -2.47 -10.82 -4.06
C LEU A 123 -1.60 -10.42 -5.26
N ILE A 124 -1.67 -11.16 -6.36
CA ILE A 124 -0.93 -10.85 -7.59
C ILE A 124 -1.34 -9.48 -8.13
N ALA A 125 -2.63 -9.15 -8.11
CA ALA A 125 -3.12 -7.85 -8.54
C ALA A 125 -2.52 -6.70 -7.72
N LEU A 126 -2.50 -6.86 -6.39
CA LEU A 126 -1.94 -5.88 -5.48
C LEU A 126 -0.43 -5.75 -5.67
N VAL A 127 0.30 -6.84 -5.86
CA VAL A 127 1.73 -6.79 -6.24
C VAL A 127 1.92 -5.99 -7.53
N LEU A 128 1.10 -6.22 -8.56
CA LEU A 128 1.18 -5.48 -9.82
C LEU A 128 0.85 -3.98 -9.66
N LEU A 129 -0.01 -3.59 -8.71
CA LEU A 129 -0.22 -2.18 -8.36
C LEU A 129 0.93 -1.63 -7.52
N SER A 130 1.46 -2.43 -6.61
CA SER A 130 2.54 -2.08 -5.69
C SER A 130 3.85 -1.80 -6.43
N LEU A 131 4.13 -2.55 -7.51
CA LEU A 131 5.30 -2.39 -8.38
C LEU A 131 5.21 -1.19 -9.33
N ARG A 132 4.01 -0.62 -9.52
CA ARG A 132 3.81 0.64 -10.26
C ARG A 132 4.07 1.87 -9.40
N ALA A 133 4.27 1.69 -8.10
CA ALA A 133 4.63 2.73 -7.16
C ALA A 133 6.00 3.33 -7.49
N THR A 134 6.17 4.63 -7.26
CA THR A 134 7.47 5.30 -7.41
C THR A 134 8.48 4.75 -6.38
N GLY A 135 9.59 4.18 -6.84
CA GLY A 135 10.69 3.71 -5.98
C GLY A 135 11.36 2.43 -6.51
N SER A 136 12.39 1.96 -5.80
CA SER A 136 12.99 0.65 -6.05
C SER A 136 11.97 -0.46 -5.76
N ARG A 137 11.78 -1.37 -6.72
CA ARG A 137 10.90 -2.54 -6.58
C ARG A 137 11.27 -3.38 -5.35
N GLY A 138 12.57 -3.50 -5.05
CA GLY A 138 13.07 -4.22 -3.89
C GLY A 138 12.67 -3.55 -2.57
N ALA A 139 12.85 -2.24 -2.46
CA ALA A 139 12.44 -1.48 -1.26
C ALA A 139 10.92 -1.55 -1.02
N ALA A 140 10.14 -1.57 -2.10
CA ALA A 140 8.68 -1.71 -2.02
C ALA A 140 8.26 -3.09 -1.48
N LEU A 141 8.92 -4.16 -1.89
CA LEU A 141 8.61 -5.51 -1.42
C LEU A 141 9.13 -5.76 0.00
N LEU A 142 10.31 -5.25 0.34
CA LEU A 142 10.86 -5.34 1.70
C LEU A 142 9.92 -4.72 2.73
N ASP A 143 9.37 -3.55 2.44
CA ASP A 143 8.46 -2.87 3.36
C ASP A 143 7.13 -3.60 3.53
N ALA A 144 6.57 -4.12 2.45
CA ALA A 144 5.38 -4.95 2.55
C ALA A 144 5.68 -6.22 3.37
N GLY A 145 6.87 -6.81 3.20
CA GLY A 145 7.34 -7.96 3.98
C GLY A 145 7.48 -7.64 5.47
N ILE A 146 8.09 -6.50 5.84
CA ILE A 146 8.20 -6.06 7.23
C ILE A 146 6.81 -5.89 7.85
N ILE A 147 5.87 -5.27 7.13
CA ILE A 147 4.49 -5.10 7.61
C ILE A 147 3.82 -6.47 7.79
N THR A 148 3.95 -7.35 6.80
CA THR A 148 3.38 -8.71 6.82
C THR A 148 3.89 -9.49 8.04
N VAL A 149 5.21 -9.59 8.20
CA VAL A 149 5.83 -10.37 9.29
C VAL A 149 5.52 -9.76 10.65
N GLY A 150 5.54 -8.43 10.76
CA GLY A 150 5.22 -7.74 12.00
C GLY A 150 3.76 -7.86 12.45
N VAL A 151 2.81 -8.09 11.53
CA VAL A 151 1.42 -8.43 11.89
C VAL A 151 1.25 -9.94 12.09
N ALA A 152 2.03 -10.76 11.38
CA ALA A 152 1.99 -12.22 11.48
C ALA A 152 2.34 -12.75 12.88
N MET A 153 3.31 -12.13 13.55
CA MET A 153 3.75 -12.58 14.88
C MET A 153 2.66 -12.52 15.96
N PRO A 154 1.99 -11.36 16.21
CA PRO A 154 0.89 -11.33 17.17
C PRO A 154 -0.29 -12.18 16.69
N LEU A 155 -0.56 -12.24 15.38
CA LEU A 155 -1.63 -13.11 14.86
C LEU A 155 -1.35 -14.58 15.20
N TRP A 156 -0.10 -15.03 15.03
CA TRP A 156 0.33 -16.37 15.40
C TRP A 156 0.17 -16.60 16.91
N ALA A 157 0.77 -15.74 17.72
CA ALA A 157 0.87 -15.93 19.17
C ALA A 157 -0.48 -15.91 19.91
N PHE A 158 -1.44 -15.09 19.47
CA PHE A 158 -2.73 -14.93 20.15
C PHE A 158 -3.88 -15.71 19.53
N PHE A 159 -3.79 -16.07 18.24
CA PHE A 159 -4.92 -16.67 17.51
C PHE A 159 -4.58 -18.05 16.96
N ILE A 160 -3.57 -18.15 16.11
CA ILE A 160 -3.29 -19.42 15.40
C ILE A 160 -2.77 -20.49 16.36
N ASP A 161 -1.79 -20.15 17.18
CA ASP A 161 -1.16 -21.10 18.11
C ASP A 161 -2.16 -21.67 19.13
N PRO A 162 -2.99 -20.86 19.83
CA PRO A 162 -3.99 -21.40 20.75
C PRO A 162 -5.06 -22.29 20.08
N ILE A 163 -5.40 -22.03 18.82
CA ILE A 163 -6.42 -22.81 18.08
C ILE A 163 -5.86 -24.19 17.72
N ILE A 164 -4.63 -24.25 17.18
CA ILE A 164 -3.98 -25.51 16.81
C ILE A 164 -3.74 -26.40 18.05
N HIS A 165 -3.50 -25.80 19.22
CA HIS A 165 -3.34 -26.57 20.45
C HIS A 165 -4.63 -27.19 20.98
N ARG A 166 -5.77 -26.51 20.81
CA ARG A 166 -7.06 -27.02 21.29
C ARG A 166 -7.54 -28.20 20.47
N ASP A 167 -7.26 -28.19 19.17
CA ASP A 167 -7.67 -29.25 18.25
C ASP A 167 -6.47 -29.73 17.40
N PRO A 168 -5.81 -30.83 17.79
CA PRO A 168 -4.63 -31.34 17.09
C PRO A 168 -4.95 -31.84 15.67
N ASP A 169 -6.19 -32.23 15.41
CA ASP A 169 -6.61 -32.74 14.11
C ASP A 169 -7.09 -31.59 13.21
N ILE A 170 -6.16 -31.06 12.40
CA ILE A 170 -6.47 -29.99 11.45
C ILE A 170 -7.31 -30.53 10.29
N GLY A 171 -8.64 -30.52 10.45
CA GLY A 171 -9.59 -30.84 9.40
C GLY A 171 -9.53 -29.85 8.21
N PRO A 172 -10.15 -30.19 7.06
CA PRO A 172 -10.10 -29.37 5.85
C PRO A 172 -10.69 -27.96 6.05
N ASP A 173 -11.74 -27.83 6.85
CA ASP A 173 -12.38 -26.53 7.12
C ASP A 173 -11.52 -25.62 7.99
N LEU A 174 -10.84 -26.19 9.00
CA LEU A 174 -9.87 -25.46 9.82
C LEU A 174 -8.63 -25.09 9.01
N ALA A 175 -8.11 -26.02 8.19
CA ALA A 175 -7.00 -25.75 7.27
C ALA A 175 -7.33 -24.60 6.31
N PHE A 176 -8.54 -24.59 5.75
CA PHE A 176 -9.04 -23.50 4.91
C PHE A 176 -9.12 -22.19 5.70
N ALA A 177 -9.73 -22.19 6.88
CA ALA A 177 -9.84 -21.00 7.74
C ALA A 177 -8.48 -20.45 8.18
N LEU A 178 -7.48 -21.30 8.39
CA LEU A 178 -6.10 -20.90 8.72
C LEU A 178 -5.35 -20.33 7.50
N ALA A 179 -5.62 -20.83 6.30
CA ALA A 179 -4.94 -20.38 5.09
C ALA A 179 -5.32 -18.94 4.68
N LEU A 180 -6.56 -18.50 4.95
CA LEU A 180 -7.05 -17.18 4.53
C LEU A 180 -6.29 -16.03 5.23
N PRO A 181 -6.18 -15.96 6.57
CA PRO A 181 -5.42 -14.90 7.23
C PRO A 181 -3.96 -14.85 6.82
N VAL A 182 -3.35 -16.00 6.50
CA VAL A 182 -1.95 -16.07 6.04
C VAL A 182 -1.78 -15.33 4.72
N ILE A 183 -2.64 -15.57 3.73
CA ILE A 183 -2.59 -14.83 2.46
C ILE A 183 -2.92 -13.36 2.69
N ASP A 184 -3.88 -13.08 3.58
CA ASP A 184 -4.29 -11.72 3.89
C ASP A 184 -3.22 -10.88 4.56
N LEU A 185 -2.32 -11.47 5.35
CA LEU A 185 -1.17 -10.73 5.89
C LEU A 185 -0.33 -10.10 4.77
N PHE A 186 -0.10 -10.82 3.67
CA PHE A 186 0.65 -10.28 2.52
C PHE A 186 -0.15 -9.18 1.80
N ILE A 187 -1.45 -9.39 1.64
CA ILE A 187 -2.38 -8.42 1.03
C ILE A 187 -2.40 -7.14 1.86
N VAL A 188 -2.61 -7.23 3.18
CA VAL A 188 -2.60 -6.13 4.14
C VAL A 188 -1.27 -5.40 4.11
N GLY A 189 -0.14 -6.13 4.16
CA GLY A 189 1.19 -5.55 4.06
C GLY A 189 1.38 -4.71 2.79
N LEU A 190 0.90 -5.20 1.64
CA LEU A 190 0.93 -4.47 0.38
C LEU A 190 0.04 -3.23 0.39
N VAL A 191 -1.22 -3.33 0.84
CA VAL A 191 -2.15 -2.18 0.81
C VAL A 191 -1.81 -1.11 1.83
N VAL A 192 -1.31 -1.48 3.02
CA VAL A 192 -0.84 -0.53 4.04
C VAL A 192 0.36 0.23 3.51
N ARG A 193 1.35 -0.46 2.94
CA ARG A 193 2.49 0.21 2.31
C ARG A 193 2.06 1.15 1.20
N MET A 194 1.19 0.69 0.29
CA MET A 194 0.72 1.51 -0.82
C MET A 194 0.01 2.77 -0.32
N ALA A 195 -0.81 2.66 0.74
CA ALA A 195 -1.50 3.79 1.36
C ALA A 195 -0.55 4.81 2.00
N LEU A 196 0.58 4.36 2.54
CA LEU A 196 1.63 5.24 3.09
C LEU A 196 2.41 5.97 1.99
N ASP A 197 2.66 5.32 0.85
CA ASP A 197 3.50 5.85 -0.22
C ASP A 197 2.80 6.85 -1.16
N HIS A 198 1.57 6.56 -1.58
CA HIS A 198 0.88 7.34 -2.62
C HIS A 198 0.05 8.50 -2.07
N GLY A 199 0.05 8.70 -0.76
CA GLY A 199 -0.83 9.65 -0.10
C GLY A 199 -2.31 9.31 -0.25
N ARG A 200 -3.16 10.23 0.23
CA ARG A 200 -4.59 10.05 0.53
C ARG A 200 -5.54 9.87 -0.67
N ALA A 201 -5.08 9.28 -1.78
CA ALA A 201 -5.93 8.99 -2.94
C ALA A 201 -7.17 8.22 -2.48
N PRO A 202 -8.40 8.78 -2.62
CA PRO A 202 -9.57 8.17 -1.99
C PRO A 202 -9.86 6.76 -2.48
N TRP A 203 -9.62 6.46 -3.77
CA TRP A 203 -9.76 5.11 -4.31
C TRP A 203 -8.85 4.09 -3.62
N LEU A 204 -7.61 4.50 -3.30
CA LEU A 204 -6.66 3.62 -2.63
C LEU A 204 -7.05 3.43 -1.18
N ARG A 205 -7.56 4.46 -0.50
CA ARG A 205 -8.11 4.32 0.86
C ARG A 205 -9.30 3.36 0.91
N LEU A 206 -10.21 3.44 -0.04
CA LEU A 206 -11.35 2.51 -0.14
C LEU A 206 -10.85 1.09 -0.42
N LEU A 207 -9.88 0.92 -1.33
CA LEU A 207 -9.30 -0.38 -1.64
C LEU A 207 -8.52 -0.96 -0.44
N SER A 208 -7.74 -0.16 0.26
CA SER A 208 -7.03 -0.58 1.47
C SER A 208 -8.02 -0.95 2.57
N ALA A 209 -9.04 -0.13 2.82
CA ALA A 209 -10.10 -0.44 3.79
C ALA A 209 -10.83 -1.74 3.44
N SER A 210 -11.04 -1.99 2.15
CA SER A 210 -11.63 -3.23 1.65
C SER A 210 -10.84 -4.45 2.11
N TYR A 211 -9.55 -4.51 1.79
CA TYR A 211 -8.73 -5.68 2.11
C TYR A 211 -8.41 -5.80 3.60
N VAL A 212 -8.39 -4.67 4.34
CA VAL A 212 -8.34 -4.71 5.80
C VAL A 212 -9.63 -5.30 6.39
N ALA A 213 -10.80 -4.96 5.83
CA ALA A 213 -12.07 -5.56 6.24
C ALA A 213 -12.13 -7.07 5.93
N MET A 214 -11.54 -7.50 4.81
CA MET A 214 -11.41 -8.93 4.45
C MET A 214 -10.55 -9.67 5.48
N PHE A 215 -9.35 -9.15 5.78
CA PHE A 215 -8.47 -9.72 6.81
C PHE A 215 -9.14 -9.80 8.17
N PHE A 216 -9.78 -8.70 8.59
CA PHE A 216 -10.49 -8.68 9.87
C PHE A 216 -11.62 -9.71 9.90
N SER A 217 -12.33 -9.87 8.78
CA SER A 217 -13.37 -10.89 8.66
C SER A 217 -12.83 -12.31 8.81
N ASP A 218 -11.70 -12.62 8.17
CA ASP A 218 -11.11 -13.96 8.21
C ASP A 218 -10.57 -14.30 9.60
N VAL A 219 -9.98 -13.33 10.31
CA VAL A 219 -9.56 -13.50 11.71
C VAL A 219 -10.77 -13.73 12.62
N VAL A 220 -11.84 -12.94 12.46
CA VAL A 220 -13.07 -13.12 13.23
C VAL A 220 -13.76 -14.45 12.89
N TYR A 221 -13.74 -14.86 11.62
CA TYR A 221 -14.27 -16.16 11.20
C TYR A 221 -13.51 -17.33 11.83
N LEU A 222 -12.17 -17.24 11.86
CA LEU A 222 -11.33 -18.22 12.54
C LEU A 222 -11.65 -18.30 14.05
N LEU A 223 -11.88 -17.16 14.71
CA LEU A 223 -12.31 -17.11 16.11
C LEU A 223 -13.70 -17.71 16.34
N ASN A 224 -14.64 -17.44 15.45
CA ASN A 224 -16.00 -17.98 15.52
C ASN A 224 -15.96 -19.51 15.37
N GLN A 225 -15.22 -20.03 14.38
CA GLN A 225 -14.98 -21.46 14.19
C GLN A 225 -14.37 -22.10 15.45
N ALA A 226 -13.37 -21.45 16.07
CA ALA A 226 -12.75 -21.95 17.30
C ALA A 226 -13.65 -21.87 18.55
N SER A 227 -14.80 -21.20 18.46
CA SER A 227 -15.80 -21.07 19.53
C SER A 227 -17.10 -21.81 19.19
N ASP A 228 -17.06 -22.76 18.24
CA ASP A 228 -18.19 -23.53 17.71
C ASP A 228 -19.33 -22.66 17.13
N GLN A 229 -19.04 -21.40 16.80
CA GLN A 229 -19.96 -20.51 16.10
C GLN A 229 -19.66 -20.56 14.60
N LEU A 230 -20.46 -21.28 13.82
CA LEU A 230 -20.23 -21.37 12.37
C LEU A 230 -20.35 -20.03 11.64
N TYR A 231 -21.12 -19.07 12.18
CA TYR A 231 -21.36 -17.77 11.54
C TYR A 231 -21.44 -16.64 12.57
N GLY A 232 -20.61 -15.61 12.39
CA GLY A 232 -20.63 -14.40 13.20
C GLY A 232 -21.15 -13.20 12.42
N ALA A 233 -22.03 -12.41 13.04
CA ALA A 233 -22.57 -11.21 12.41
C ALA A 233 -21.47 -10.22 11.97
N ILE A 234 -20.37 -10.16 12.72
CA ILE A 234 -19.23 -9.29 12.48
C ILE A 234 -18.47 -9.72 11.22
N SER A 235 -18.11 -11.01 11.08
CA SER A 235 -17.40 -11.50 9.89
C SER A 235 -18.27 -11.34 8.63
N THR A 236 -19.55 -11.69 8.71
CA THR A 236 -20.49 -11.48 7.59
C THR A 236 -20.55 -10.01 7.15
N ALA A 237 -20.69 -9.07 8.08
CA ALA A 237 -20.70 -7.65 7.75
C ALA A 237 -19.38 -7.20 7.09
N CYS A 238 -18.24 -7.68 7.58
CA CYS A 238 -16.91 -7.29 7.09
C CYS A 238 -16.60 -7.87 5.69
N TRP A 239 -16.94 -9.13 5.41
CA TRP A 239 -16.83 -9.71 4.06
C TRP A 239 -17.73 -8.99 3.05
N LEU A 240 -18.97 -8.67 3.44
CA LEU A 240 -19.88 -7.90 2.58
C LEU A 240 -19.35 -6.48 2.36
N ALA A 241 -18.84 -5.82 3.39
CA ALA A 241 -18.21 -4.52 3.30
C ALA A 241 -16.99 -4.52 2.38
N TRP A 242 -16.16 -5.57 2.39
CA TRP A 242 -15.06 -5.74 1.43
C TRP A 242 -15.59 -5.62 -0.01
N SER A 243 -16.61 -6.40 -0.38
CA SER A 243 -17.12 -6.38 -1.76
C SER A 243 -17.60 -4.96 -2.18
N VAL A 244 -18.33 -4.28 -1.29
CA VAL A 244 -18.83 -2.91 -1.49
C VAL A 244 -17.67 -1.91 -1.62
N LEU A 245 -16.64 -2.04 -0.80
CA LEU A 245 -15.48 -1.15 -0.80
C LEU A 245 -14.64 -1.32 -2.06
N VAL A 246 -14.43 -2.56 -2.57
CA VAL A 246 -13.77 -2.77 -3.87
C VAL A 246 -14.55 -2.11 -5.00
N GLY A 247 -15.87 -2.33 -5.07
CA GLY A 247 -16.72 -1.72 -6.10
C GLY A 247 -16.71 -0.19 -6.04
N SER A 248 -16.81 0.35 -4.82
CA SER A 248 -16.74 1.79 -4.56
C SER A 248 -15.38 2.39 -4.95
N ALA A 249 -14.29 1.68 -4.64
CA ALA A 249 -12.94 2.08 -5.02
C ALA A 249 -12.82 2.25 -6.53
N MET A 250 -13.30 1.27 -7.31
CA MET A 250 -13.23 1.32 -8.78
C MET A 250 -14.12 2.42 -9.39
N LEU A 251 -15.30 2.65 -8.81
CA LEU A 251 -16.20 3.71 -9.24
C LEU A 251 -15.68 5.11 -8.89
N HIS A 252 -14.80 5.24 -7.91
CA HIS A 252 -14.34 6.55 -7.42
C HIS A 252 -13.58 7.35 -8.51
N PRO A 253 -13.88 8.65 -8.71
CA PRO A 253 -13.24 9.51 -9.73
C PRO A 253 -11.71 9.48 -9.77
N SER A 254 -11.07 9.36 -8.60
CA SER A 254 -9.62 9.37 -8.47
C SER A 254 -8.90 8.18 -9.09
N VAL A 255 -9.58 7.07 -9.42
CA VAL A 255 -8.96 5.93 -10.11
C VAL A 255 -8.38 6.34 -11.47
N ALA A 256 -9.05 7.29 -12.16
CA ALA A 256 -8.58 7.80 -13.45
C ALA A 256 -7.48 8.87 -13.32
N PHE A 257 -7.40 9.55 -12.17
CA PHE A 257 -6.46 10.63 -11.93
C PHE A 257 -5.28 10.15 -11.08
N VAL A 258 -4.44 9.28 -11.66
CA VAL A 258 -3.13 8.97 -11.07
C VAL A 258 -2.15 10.08 -11.44
N ARG A 259 -2.28 11.26 -10.81
CA ARG A 259 -1.20 12.25 -10.86
C ARG A 259 -0.05 11.71 -10.01
N ARG A 260 1.08 11.41 -10.66
CA ARG A 260 2.36 11.13 -10.00
C ARG A 260 2.81 12.40 -9.27
N ARG A 261 2.44 12.56 -8.00
CA ARG A 261 3.08 13.53 -7.12
C ARG A 261 3.93 12.73 -6.12
N PRO A 262 5.26 12.81 -6.18
CA PRO A 262 6.09 12.27 -5.11
C PRO A 262 5.69 13.02 -3.82
N SER A 263 5.16 12.30 -2.84
CA SER A 263 4.87 12.89 -1.54
C SER A 263 6.13 12.80 -0.69
N ALA A 264 6.87 13.91 -0.56
CA ALA A 264 8.03 13.99 0.33
C ALA A 264 7.62 13.84 1.82
N ALA A 265 6.34 14.05 2.15
CA ALA A 265 5.81 13.99 3.51
C ALA A 265 5.60 12.56 4.06
N GLY A 266 5.55 11.51 3.22
CA GLY A 266 5.24 10.14 3.65
C GLY A 266 6.38 9.39 4.33
N GLY A 267 7.64 9.81 4.13
CA GLY A 267 8.82 9.06 4.57
C GLY A 267 8.95 8.90 6.09
N ARG A 268 8.64 9.94 6.87
CA ARG A 268 8.73 9.92 8.34
C ARG A 268 7.68 9.02 8.99
N VAL A 269 6.43 9.08 8.53
CA VAL A 269 5.34 8.22 9.03
C VAL A 269 5.61 6.74 8.69
N ARG A 270 6.09 6.47 7.47
CA ARG A 270 6.48 5.13 7.04
C ARG A 270 7.64 4.58 7.88
N GLY A 271 8.67 5.40 8.13
CA GLY A 271 9.81 5.01 8.96
C GLY A 271 9.43 4.69 10.41
N THR A 272 8.64 5.57 11.04
CA THR A 272 8.17 5.40 12.43
C THR A 272 7.25 4.19 12.58
N MET A 273 6.33 3.95 11.64
CA MET A 273 5.46 2.76 11.68
C MET A 273 6.27 1.47 11.59
N LEU A 274 7.26 1.40 10.69
CA LEU A 274 8.06 0.19 10.51
C LEU A 274 8.98 -0.07 11.70
N LEU A 275 9.51 1.00 12.32
CA LEU A 275 10.25 0.89 13.58
C LEU A 275 9.35 0.42 14.72
N ALA A 276 8.15 1.01 14.85
CA ALA A 276 7.18 0.60 15.84
C ALA A 276 6.79 -0.87 15.66
N LEU A 277 6.56 -1.31 14.43
CA LEU A 277 6.24 -2.69 14.14
C LEU A 277 7.41 -3.65 14.42
N ALA A 278 8.64 -3.24 14.12
CA ALA A 278 9.84 -4.03 14.42
C ALA A 278 10.09 -4.21 15.93
N LEU A 279 9.75 -3.22 16.75
CA LEU A 279 9.97 -3.24 18.20
C LEU A 279 8.78 -3.81 18.97
N LEU A 280 7.57 -3.37 18.64
CA LEU A 280 6.36 -3.72 19.37
C LEU A 280 5.89 -5.13 19.03
N SER A 281 6.06 -5.62 17.80
CA SER A 281 5.56 -6.94 17.42
C SER A 281 6.20 -8.09 18.24
N PRO A 282 7.54 -8.20 18.35
CA PRO A 282 8.16 -9.21 19.20
C PRO A 282 7.82 -8.99 20.67
N LEU A 283 7.84 -7.74 21.15
CA LEU A 283 7.55 -7.40 22.53
C LEU A 283 6.15 -7.82 22.95
N VAL A 284 5.14 -7.49 22.15
CA VAL A 284 3.73 -7.82 22.40
C VAL A 284 3.50 -9.33 22.34
N SER A 285 4.16 -10.02 21.40
CA SER A 285 4.06 -11.48 21.28
C SER A 285 4.64 -12.20 22.51
N VAL A 286 5.82 -11.78 22.97
CA VAL A 286 6.47 -12.34 24.17
C VAL A 286 5.71 -11.98 25.44
N LEU A 287 5.33 -10.71 25.61
CA LEU A 287 4.60 -10.26 26.79
C LEU A 287 3.21 -10.90 26.87
N GLY A 288 2.54 -11.07 25.71
CA GLY A 288 1.29 -11.79 25.60
C GLY A 288 1.38 -13.24 26.06
N GLN A 289 2.44 -13.95 25.67
CA GLN A 289 2.69 -15.30 26.16
C GLN A 289 2.86 -15.33 27.68
N LEU A 290 3.68 -14.42 28.23
CA LEU A 290 3.93 -14.35 29.68
C LEU A 290 2.68 -13.98 30.50
N LEU A 291 1.79 -13.15 29.96
CA LEU A 291 0.58 -12.70 30.66
C LEU A 291 -0.59 -13.68 30.55
N ILE A 292 -0.74 -14.36 29.41
CA ILE A 292 -1.89 -15.23 29.13
C ILE A 292 -1.61 -16.68 29.55
N HIS A 293 -0.37 -17.15 29.40
CA HIS A 293 0.02 -18.52 29.70
C HIS A 293 0.87 -18.53 30.99
N ALA A 294 0.20 -18.42 32.14
CA ALA A 294 0.83 -18.60 33.44
C ALA A 294 1.33 -20.04 33.67
N ASP A 295 0.85 -21.00 32.87
CA ASP A 295 1.35 -22.37 32.81
C ASP A 295 2.54 -22.44 31.84
N LEU A 296 3.74 -22.51 32.42
CA LEU A 296 5.05 -22.61 31.75
C LEU A 296 5.25 -23.97 31.06
N THR A 297 4.23 -24.59 30.45
CA THR A 297 4.47 -25.73 29.57
C THR A 297 5.00 -25.19 28.24
N PRO A 298 6.28 -25.42 27.90
CA PRO A 298 6.85 -24.89 26.67
C PRO A 298 6.16 -25.55 25.49
N HIS A 299 5.42 -24.77 24.71
CA HIS A 299 4.89 -25.21 23.42
C HIS A 299 6.03 -25.13 22.39
N PRO A 300 6.66 -26.26 22.00
CA PRO A 300 7.91 -26.24 21.25
C PRO A 300 7.76 -25.54 19.88
N HIS A 301 6.60 -25.69 19.22
CA HIS A 301 6.32 -25.05 17.93
C HIS A 301 6.10 -23.54 18.04
N ASN A 302 5.53 -23.04 19.14
CA ASN A 302 5.32 -21.61 19.33
C ASN A 302 6.66 -20.85 19.36
N GLY A 303 7.58 -21.35 20.19
CA GLY A 303 8.92 -20.77 20.32
C GLY A 303 9.69 -20.74 19.00
N ILE A 304 9.58 -21.81 18.20
CA ILE A 304 10.24 -21.89 16.89
C ILE A 304 9.65 -20.87 15.91
N VAL A 305 8.33 -20.78 15.79
CA VAL A 305 7.69 -19.87 14.81
C VAL A 305 7.90 -18.41 15.19
N VAL A 306 7.73 -18.04 16.46
CA VAL A 306 7.97 -16.66 16.90
C VAL A 306 9.44 -16.27 16.74
N THR A 307 10.37 -17.17 17.04
CA THR A 307 11.81 -16.94 16.80
C THR A 307 12.10 -16.78 15.30
N ALA A 308 11.56 -17.67 14.45
CA ALA A 308 11.74 -17.60 13.01
C ALA A 308 11.19 -16.29 12.41
N LEU A 309 10.00 -15.86 12.84
CA LEU A 309 9.41 -14.58 12.43
C LEU A 309 10.22 -13.38 12.94
N THR A 310 10.77 -13.45 14.16
CA THR A 310 11.65 -12.40 14.69
C THR A 310 12.94 -12.28 13.88
N VAL A 311 13.58 -13.42 13.58
CA VAL A 311 14.79 -13.48 12.75
C VAL A 311 14.49 -12.95 11.35
N LEU A 312 13.37 -13.36 10.75
CA LEU A 312 12.94 -12.88 9.44
C LEU A 312 12.71 -11.36 9.46
N LEU A 313 12.05 -10.83 10.49
CA LEU A 313 11.81 -9.39 10.65
C LEU A 313 13.13 -8.62 10.79
N ALA A 314 14.09 -9.14 11.56
CA ALA A 314 15.41 -8.57 11.71
C ALA A 314 16.19 -8.56 10.38
N VAL A 315 16.20 -9.67 9.64
CA VAL A 315 16.82 -9.76 8.30
C VAL A 315 16.19 -8.76 7.33
N LEU A 316 14.86 -8.69 7.28
CA LEU A 316 14.15 -7.73 6.43
C LEU A 316 14.48 -6.27 6.80
N LEU A 317 14.62 -5.97 8.10
CA LEU A 317 15.00 -4.64 8.58
C LEU A 317 16.43 -4.27 8.17
N VAL A 318 17.39 -5.21 8.27
CA VAL A 318 18.78 -4.99 7.81
C VAL A 318 18.83 -4.78 6.29
N LEU A 319 18.09 -5.59 5.52
CA LEU A 319 17.99 -5.42 4.06
C LEU A 319 17.37 -4.06 3.68
N ARG A 320 16.39 -3.59 4.46
CA ARG A 320 15.82 -2.25 4.29
C ARG A 320 16.85 -1.16 4.60
N LEU A 321 17.51 -1.22 5.76
CA LEU A 321 18.48 -0.21 6.18
C LEU A 321 19.64 -0.11 5.20
N SER A 322 20.16 -1.24 4.72
CA SER A 322 21.19 -1.27 3.68
C SER A 322 20.71 -0.67 2.35
N THR A 323 19.46 -0.90 1.96
CA THR A 323 18.88 -0.28 0.76
C THR A 323 18.75 1.24 0.92
N VAL A 324 18.31 1.73 2.09
CA VAL A 324 18.20 3.16 2.37
C VAL A 324 19.58 3.81 2.44
N ALA A 325 20.55 3.18 3.08
CA ALA A 325 21.94 3.65 3.16
C ALA A 325 22.56 3.79 1.77
N ARG A 326 22.44 2.76 0.91
CA ARG A 326 22.90 2.83 -0.49
C ARG A 326 22.26 3.97 -1.26
N ILE A 327 20.95 4.19 -1.09
CA ILE A 327 20.26 5.31 -1.74
C ILE A 327 20.80 6.65 -1.22
N ALA A 328 20.99 6.79 0.10
CA ALA A 328 21.54 8.00 0.70
C ALA A 328 22.97 8.29 0.23
N GLU A 329 23.83 7.26 0.12
CA GLU A 329 25.19 7.35 -0.41
C GLU A 329 25.19 7.81 -1.87
N THR A 330 24.35 7.22 -2.72
CA THR A 330 24.22 7.66 -4.12
C THR A 330 23.74 9.11 -4.23
N GLN A 331 22.77 9.52 -3.41
CA GLN A 331 22.29 10.90 -3.39
C GLN A 331 23.35 11.88 -2.89
N ALA A 332 24.16 11.50 -1.90
CA ALA A 332 25.26 12.32 -1.41
C ALA A 332 26.36 12.49 -2.48
N ALA A 333 26.66 11.43 -3.24
CA ALA A 333 27.59 11.48 -4.35
C ALA A 333 27.07 12.33 -5.54
N ASP A 334 25.77 12.23 -5.85
CA ASP A 334 25.15 13.09 -6.86
C ASP A 334 25.16 14.56 -6.44
N LEU A 335 24.88 14.83 -5.16
CA LEU A 335 24.90 16.19 -4.60
C LEU A 335 26.32 16.78 -4.62
N SER A 336 27.34 16.02 -4.21
CA SER A 336 28.72 16.50 -4.25
C SER A 336 29.18 16.79 -5.68
N THR A 337 28.77 15.96 -6.64
CA THR A 337 29.03 16.17 -8.08
C THR A 337 28.35 17.44 -8.58
N ALA A 338 27.08 17.66 -8.22
CA ALA A 338 26.33 18.86 -8.61
C ALA A 338 26.94 20.15 -8.03
N LEU A 339 27.35 20.12 -6.76
CA LEU A 339 28.04 21.24 -6.12
C LEU A 339 29.38 21.55 -6.81
N HIS A 340 30.17 20.51 -7.12
CA HIS A 340 31.43 20.68 -7.84
C HIS A 340 31.23 21.29 -9.24
N GLN A 341 30.21 20.83 -9.97
CA GLN A 341 29.85 21.42 -11.27
C GLN A 341 29.46 22.90 -11.15
N GLN A 342 28.71 23.26 -10.10
CA GLN A 342 28.33 24.65 -9.84
C GLN A 342 29.55 25.52 -9.56
N GLU A 343 30.51 25.04 -8.75
CA GLU A 343 31.76 25.76 -8.49
C GLU A 343 32.57 26.01 -9.76
N VAL A 344 32.70 24.98 -10.62
CA VAL A 344 33.43 25.10 -11.89
C VAL A 344 32.76 26.10 -12.82
N LEU A 345 31.43 26.06 -12.94
CA LEU A 345 30.67 27.03 -13.73
C LEU A 345 30.83 28.45 -13.18
N GLN A 346 30.77 28.63 -11.86
CA GLN A 346 30.96 29.92 -11.22
C GLN A 346 32.37 30.48 -11.47
N ARG A 347 33.42 29.64 -11.35
CA ARG A 347 34.80 30.04 -11.69
C ARG A 347 34.92 30.42 -13.17
N SER A 348 34.31 29.66 -14.07
CA SER A 348 34.35 29.97 -15.52
C SER A 348 33.64 31.29 -15.85
N LEU A 349 32.48 31.54 -15.26
CA LEU A 349 31.76 32.81 -15.42
C LEU A 349 32.54 33.98 -14.83
N SER A 350 33.11 33.82 -13.62
CA SER A 350 33.96 34.83 -13.01
C SER A 350 35.19 35.14 -13.89
N HIS A 351 35.87 34.10 -14.39
CA HIS A 351 37.01 34.28 -15.28
C HIS A 351 36.61 35.03 -16.56
N ARG A 352 35.51 34.65 -17.21
CA ARG A 352 35.01 35.37 -18.41
C ARG A 352 34.55 36.79 -18.10
N ALA A 353 34.01 37.03 -16.91
CA ALA A 353 33.57 38.35 -16.48
C ALA A 353 34.75 39.28 -16.14
N CYS A 354 35.91 38.72 -15.77
CA CYS A 354 37.09 39.49 -15.37
C CYS A 354 38.23 39.48 -16.40
N HIS A 355 38.20 38.65 -17.44
CA HIS A 355 39.29 38.51 -18.42
C HIS A 355 38.78 38.74 -19.86
N ASP A 356 39.60 39.37 -20.69
CA ASP A 356 39.34 39.61 -22.10
C ASP A 356 39.51 38.31 -22.91
N PRO A 357 38.55 37.95 -23.78
CA PRO A 357 38.54 36.66 -24.48
C PRO A 357 39.58 36.54 -25.60
N LEU A 358 40.12 37.66 -26.11
CA LEU A 358 41.10 37.67 -27.21
C LEU A 358 42.54 37.63 -26.70
N THR A 359 42.80 38.26 -25.56
CA THR A 359 44.15 38.42 -25.01
C THR A 359 44.42 37.57 -23.77
N GLY A 360 43.37 37.10 -23.08
CA GLY A 360 43.48 36.39 -21.80
C GLY A 360 43.86 37.27 -20.61
N LEU A 361 44.07 38.58 -20.83
CA LEU A 361 44.44 39.54 -19.79
C LEU A 361 43.20 40.01 -19.00
N GLY A 362 43.43 40.57 -17.80
CA GLY A 362 42.39 41.21 -17.00
C GLY A 362 41.67 42.31 -17.77
N ASN A 363 40.33 42.31 -17.75
CA ASN A 363 39.54 43.32 -18.43
C ASN A 363 39.46 44.63 -17.62
N ARG A 364 38.86 45.67 -18.21
CA ARG A 364 38.77 47.00 -17.58
C ARG A 364 38.05 46.99 -16.22
N THR A 365 37.09 46.09 -16.02
CA THR A 365 36.40 45.90 -14.73
C THR A 365 37.35 45.35 -13.66
N LEU A 366 38.12 44.30 -13.96
CA LEU A 366 39.11 43.76 -13.03
C LEU A 366 40.22 44.76 -12.72
N LEU A 367 40.69 45.51 -13.73
CA LEU A 367 41.68 46.58 -13.54
C LEU A 367 41.14 47.69 -12.63
N GLY A 368 39.87 48.08 -12.81
CA GLY A 368 39.22 49.08 -11.96
C GLY A 368 39.13 48.64 -10.50
N GLU A 369 38.64 47.43 -10.24
CA GLU A 369 38.51 46.88 -8.88
C GLU A 369 39.87 46.75 -8.18
N THR A 370 40.90 46.26 -8.87
CA THR A 370 42.24 46.12 -8.29
C THR A 370 42.89 47.47 -7.98
N LEU A 371 42.75 48.46 -8.86
CA LEU A 371 43.28 49.81 -8.63
C LEU A 371 42.60 50.47 -7.41
N GLN A 372 41.28 50.31 -7.31
CA GLN A 372 40.47 50.90 -6.24
C GLN A 372 40.76 50.22 -4.90
N GLY A 373 40.98 48.90 -4.89
CA GLY A 373 41.45 48.15 -3.75
C GLY A 373 42.84 48.60 -3.27
N ALA A 374 43.80 48.75 -4.18
CA ALA A 374 45.15 49.21 -3.86
C ALA A 374 45.15 50.64 -3.28
N ILE A 375 44.31 51.55 -3.80
CA ILE A 375 44.14 52.90 -3.26
C ILE A 375 43.54 52.86 -1.84
N ALA A 376 42.54 52.02 -1.62
CA ALA A 376 41.93 51.84 -0.29
C ALA A 376 42.91 51.24 0.74
N GLU A 377 43.76 50.31 0.31
CA GLU A 377 44.76 49.67 1.18
C GLU A 377 45.90 50.64 1.53
N HIS A 378 46.38 51.42 0.57
CA HIS A 378 47.40 52.45 0.80
C HIS A 378 46.89 53.58 1.71
N THR A 379 45.62 53.95 1.59
CA THR A 379 45.01 54.94 2.51
C THR A 379 44.77 54.40 3.92
N ALA A 380 44.59 53.08 4.09
CA ALA A 380 44.44 52.44 5.39
C ALA A 380 45.77 52.15 6.10
N HIS A 381 46.85 51.86 5.36
CA HIS A 381 48.19 51.59 5.90
C HIS A 381 49.28 52.31 5.07
N PRO A 382 49.52 53.61 5.34
CA PRO A 382 50.43 54.43 4.53
C PRO A 382 51.91 54.00 4.61
N ASP A 383 52.32 53.31 5.67
CA ASP A 383 53.73 52.96 5.93
C ASP A 383 54.16 51.58 5.39
N ARG A 384 53.27 50.83 4.72
CA ARG A 384 53.67 49.56 4.07
C ARG A 384 54.39 49.87 2.74
N PRO A 385 55.61 49.35 2.52
CA PRO A 385 56.28 49.50 1.23
C PRO A 385 55.47 48.82 0.12
N ALA A 386 55.41 49.46 -1.05
CA ALA A 386 54.65 48.97 -2.19
C ALA A 386 55.10 47.54 -2.57
N PRO A 387 54.16 46.62 -2.85
CA PRO A 387 54.52 45.29 -3.32
C PRO A 387 55.31 45.41 -4.63
N ALA A 388 56.48 44.77 -4.69
CA ALA A 388 57.28 44.69 -5.92
C ALA A 388 56.48 43.94 -6.98
N LEU A 389 56.34 44.57 -8.15
CA LEU A 389 55.63 44.07 -9.33
C LEU A 389 56.28 42.83 -9.93
#